data_AF-A0A3N6GIA4-F1
#
_entry.id   AF-A0A3N6GIA4-F1
#
_cell.length_a   1.000
_cell.length_b   1.000
_cell.length_c   1.000
_cell.angle_alpha   90.00
_cell.angle_beta   90.00
_cell.angle_gamma   90.00
#
_symmetry.space_group_name_H-M   'P 1'
#
loop_
_entity.id
_entity.type
_entity.pdbx_description
1 polymer ?
#
loop_
_entity_poly.entity_id
_entity_poly.type
_entity_poly.pdbx_seq_one_letter_code
_entity_poly.pdbx_strand_id
1 'polypeptide(L)'
;MTAVPPGRAARAAMEELAALDDVEFGVRLLANTPTHEGRDPELLRRWARAADAYGSALAPAASTARVVESDGGLAKGLLARYTSKPVPTVELFTDTLALAEELTDRLGWRHWYPAGSVRAAAIAHEAVHERLHHGPAKKDLKLALDHVVLRAGRHRLYGHVAGADEIAAHAHARTACGLGRSPLLLTAALATAAEPQHGSPHGREK
;
A
#
# COMPACT_ATOMS: atom_id res chain seq x y z
N MET A 1 -13.38 9.70 -18.91
CA MET A 1 -13.36 8.43 -19.66
C MET A 1 -13.94 7.37 -18.73
N THR A 2 -15.07 6.76 -19.07
CA THR A 2 -15.64 5.65 -18.29
C THR A 2 -14.71 4.46 -18.43
N ALA A 3 -14.14 3.98 -17.33
CA ALA A 3 -13.27 2.81 -17.34
C ALA A 3 -14.10 1.60 -17.80
N VAL A 4 -13.61 0.86 -18.79
CA VAL A 4 -14.25 -0.38 -19.25
C VAL A 4 -14.45 -1.29 -18.03
N PRO A 5 -15.65 -1.86 -17.82
CA PRO A 5 -15.89 -2.73 -16.68
C PRO A 5 -14.88 -3.90 -16.68
N PRO A 6 -14.32 -4.28 -15.52
CA PRO A 6 -13.40 -5.40 -15.46
C PRO A 6 -14.10 -6.64 -16.02
N GLY A 7 -13.42 -7.35 -16.93
CA GLY A 7 -13.92 -8.62 -17.46
C GLY A 7 -14.16 -9.62 -16.33
N ARG A 8 -14.95 -10.68 -16.59
CA ARG A 8 -15.30 -11.69 -15.59
C ARG A 8 -14.07 -12.26 -14.86
N ALA A 9 -12.97 -12.48 -15.58
CA ALA A 9 -11.72 -12.97 -15.00
C ALA A 9 -11.07 -11.97 -14.02
N ALA A 10 -11.01 -10.68 -14.38
CA ALA A 10 -10.49 -9.63 -13.51
C ALA A 10 -11.34 -9.48 -12.24
N ARG A 11 -12.66 -9.61 -12.36
CA ARG A 11 -13.55 -9.62 -11.20
C ARG A 11 -13.30 -10.81 -10.27
N ALA A 12 -13.17 -12.02 -10.80
CA ALA A 12 -12.85 -13.20 -10.00
C ALA A 12 -11.51 -13.05 -9.27
N ALA A 13 -10.48 -12.54 -9.95
CA ALA A 13 -9.19 -12.25 -9.32
C ALA A 13 -9.33 -11.23 -8.18
N MET A 14 -10.13 -10.17 -8.34
CA MET A 14 -10.39 -9.19 -7.28
C MET A 14 -11.17 -9.78 -6.09
N GLU A 15 -12.07 -10.72 -6.35
CA GLU A 15 -12.79 -11.46 -5.29
C GLU A 15 -11.82 -12.37 -4.51
N GLU A 16 -10.87 -13.03 -5.18
CA GLU A 16 -9.79 -13.78 -4.53
C GLU A 16 -8.89 -12.87 -3.69
N LEU A 17 -8.56 -11.67 -4.18
CA LEU A 17 -7.80 -10.67 -3.42
C LEU A 17 -8.52 -10.28 -2.12
N ALA A 18 -9.86 -10.14 -2.16
CA ALA A 18 -10.64 -9.79 -0.97
C ALA A 18 -10.60 -10.86 0.14
N ALA A 19 -10.34 -12.12 -0.23
CA ALA A 19 -10.20 -13.22 0.74
C ALA A 19 -8.85 -13.23 1.47
N LEU A 20 -7.84 -12.53 0.95
CA LEU A 20 -6.54 -12.40 1.61
C LEU A 20 -6.66 -11.46 2.80
N ASP A 21 -5.83 -11.66 3.84
CA ASP A 21 -5.71 -10.71 4.94
C ASP A 21 -4.61 -9.66 4.65
N ASP A 22 -4.60 -8.58 5.44
CA ASP A 22 -3.66 -7.46 5.24
C ASP A 22 -2.20 -7.88 5.47
N VAL A 23 -1.96 -8.89 6.30
CA VAL A 23 -0.61 -9.44 6.56
C VAL A 23 -0.10 -10.19 5.34
N GLU A 24 -0.96 -10.98 4.70
CA GLU A 24 -0.63 -11.72 3.48
C GLU A 24 -0.34 -10.77 2.31
N PHE A 25 -1.08 -9.66 2.19
CA PHE A 25 -0.69 -8.58 1.28
C PHE A 25 0.69 -8.01 1.62
N GLY A 26 0.98 -7.78 2.90
CA GLY A 26 2.30 -7.34 3.35
C GLY A 26 3.41 -8.35 3.01
N VAL A 27 3.18 -9.65 3.18
CA VAL A 27 4.15 -10.69 2.82
C VAL A 27 4.43 -10.67 1.32
N ARG A 28 3.38 -10.57 0.49
CA ARG A 28 3.53 -10.48 -0.97
C ARG A 28 4.26 -9.21 -1.38
N LEU A 29 3.98 -8.07 -0.74
CA LEU A 29 4.69 -6.82 -0.98
C LEU A 29 6.18 -6.99 -0.68
N LEU A 30 6.54 -7.54 0.48
CA LEU A 30 7.94 -7.75 0.84
C LEU A 30 8.63 -8.76 -0.09
N ALA A 31 7.97 -9.86 -0.43
CA ALA A 31 8.53 -10.88 -1.33
C ALA A 31 8.83 -10.33 -2.74
N ASN A 32 8.03 -9.37 -3.22
CA ASN A 32 8.22 -8.72 -4.52
C ASN A 32 9.08 -7.44 -4.44
N THR A 33 9.52 -7.05 -3.24
CA THR A 33 10.41 -5.90 -3.07
C THR A 33 11.85 -6.34 -3.31
N PRO A 34 12.61 -5.67 -4.19
CA PRO A 34 14.01 -5.99 -4.42
C PRO A 34 14.79 -6.05 -3.10
N THR A 35 15.80 -6.91 -3.00
CA THR A 35 16.62 -7.24 -1.79
C THR A 35 16.06 -8.30 -0.85
N HIS A 36 14.85 -8.81 -1.11
CA HIS A 36 14.25 -9.92 -0.36
C HIS A 36 14.25 -11.25 -1.11
N GLU A 37 14.99 -11.35 -2.21
CA GLU A 37 15.10 -12.58 -3.00
C GLU A 37 15.63 -13.73 -2.12
N GLY A 38 14.89 -14.83 -2.08
CA GLY A 38 15.24 -16.02 -1.30
C GLY A 38 15.16 -15.86 0.22
N ARG A 39 14.55 -14.78 0.74
CA ARG A 39 14.27 -14.64 2.18
C ARG A 39 13.27 -15.69 2.63
N ASP A 40 13.46 -16.16 3.85
CA ASP A 40 12.54 -17.05 4.55
C ASP A 40 11.12 -16.43 4.60
N PRO A 41 10.08 -17.10 4.05
CA PRO A 41 8.71 -16.62 4.09
C PRO A 41 8.21 -16.30 5.51
N GLU A 42 8.69 -17.03 6.52
CA GLU A 42 8.26 -16.83 7.89
C GLU A 42 8.88 -15.56 8.49
N LEU A 43 10.09 -15.20 8.06
CA LEU A 43 10.70 -13.92 8.37
C LEU A 43 9.91 -12.76 7.73
N LEU A 44 9.53 -12.88 6.46
CA LEU A 44 8.71 -11.87 5.78
C LEU A 44 7.37 -11.68 6.50
N ARG A 45 6.73 -12.78 6.92
CA ARG A 45 5.49 -12.74 7.70
C ARG A 45 5.66 -12.05 9.05
N ARG A 46 6.77 -12.27 9.75
CA ARG A 46 7.07 -11.55 11.01
C ARG A 46 7.24 -10.05 10.76
N TRP A 47 7.98 -9.66 9.72
CA TRP A 47 8.15 -8.25 9.38
C TRP A 47 6.85 -7.58 8.95
N ALA A 48 6.04 -8.24 8.11
CA ALA A 48 4.73 -7.72 7.71
C ALA A 48 3.82 -7.48 8.92
N ARG A 49 3.76 -8.42 9.86
CA ARG A 49 2.99 -8.27 11.12
C ARG A 49 3.51 -7.13 11.97
N ALA A 50 4.82 -7.03 12.15
CA ALA A 50 5.43 -5.97 12.95
C ALA A 50 5.20 -4.58 12.33
N ALA A 51 5.29 -4.46 11.01
CA ALA A 51 5.00 -3.23 10.29
C ALA A 51 3.51 -2.83 10.37
N ASP A 52 2.58 -3.78 10.18
CA ASP A 52 1.14 -3.52 10.31
C ASP A 52 0.77 -3.09 11.74
N ALA A 53 1.32 -3.78 12.75
CA ALA A 53 1.11 -3.45 14.15
C ALA A 53 1.67 -2.06 14.49
N TYR A 54 2.88 -1.75 14.02
CA TYR A 54 3.49 -0.43 14.20
C TYR A 54 2.63 0.67 13.58
N GLY A 55 2.25 0.52 12.30
CA GLY A 55 1.42 1.50 11.59
C GLY A 55 0.05 1.72 12.23
N SER A 56 -0.60 0.64 12.67
CA SER A 56 -1.91 0.70 13.36
C SER A 56 -1.82 1.40 14.72
N ALA A 57 -0.68 1.30 15.41
CA ALA A 57 -0.46 1.94 16.71
C ALA A 57 -0.06 3.42 16.60
N LEU A 58 0.30 3.91 15.41
CA LEU A 58 0.63 5.32 15.22
C LEU A 58 -0.59 6.20 15.50
N ALA A 59 -0.41 7.20 16.37
CA ALA A 59 -1.43 8.21 16.58
C ALA A 59 -1.80 8.89 15.25
N PRO A 60 -3.10 9.09 14.95
CA PRO A 60 -3.53 9.90 13.82
C PRO A 60 -2.91 11.29 13.93
N ALA A 61 -2.27 11.74 12.86
CA ALA A 61 -1.78 13.11 12.77
C ALA A 61 -1.93 13.56 11.32
N ALA A 62 -2.34 14.81 11.13
CA ALA A 62 -2.44 15.42 9.83
C ALA A 62 -1.05 15.52 9.18
N SER A 63 -0.99 15.31 7.87
CA SER A 63 0.22 15.66 7.11
C SER A 63 0.44 17.17 7.20
N THR A 64 1.70 17.59 7.37
CA THR A 64 2.05 19.03 7.33
C THR A 64 2.47 19.48 5.94
N ALA A 65 2.62 18.52 5.01
CA ALA A 65 2.93 18.77 3.62
C ALA A 65 1.77 19.49 2.90
N ARG A 66 2.15 20.32 1.92
CA ARG A 66 1.18 20.94 1.02
C ARG A 66 0.51 19.86 0.19
N VAL A 67 -0.82 19.85 0.15
CA VAL A 67 -1.58 18.94 -0.73
C VAL A 67 -1.82 19.62 -2.08
N VAL A 68 -1.50 18.92 -3.17
CA VAL A 68 -1.78 19.32 -4.56
C VAL A 68 -2.45 18.17 -5.31
N GLU A 69 -3.21 18.49 -6.35
CA GLU A 69 -3.91 17.51 -7.18
C GLU A 69 -3.37 17.55 -8.61
N SER A 70 -3.15 16.38 -9.18
CA SER A 70 -2.61 16.16 -10.52
C SER A 70 -3.30 14.95 -11.17
N ASP A 71 -3.25 14.84 -12.50
CA ASP A 71 -3.62 13.60 -13.21
C ASP A 71 -2.38 12.73 -13.50
N GLY A 72 -2.59 11.59 -14.16
CA GLY A 72 -1.53 10.70 -14.65
C GLY A 72 -1.03 9.72 -13.58
N GLY A 73 -1.76 9.55 -12.48
CA GLY A 73 -1.46 8.52 -11.49
C GLY A 73 -1.69 7.12 -12.03
N LEU A 74 -2.64 6.93 -12.94
CA LEU A 74 -2.92 5.62 -13.54
C LEU A 74 -1.71 5.09 -14.30
N ALA A 75 -1.07 5.94 -15.09
CA ALA A 75 0.15 5.60 -15.83
C ALA A 75 1.35 5.30 -14.90
N LYS A 76 1.33 5.83 -13.67
CA LYS A 76 2.37 5.63 -12.66
C LYS A 76 2.05 4.50 -11.67
N GLY A 77 0.81 4.00 -11.65
CA GLY A 77 0.32 3.09 -10.61
C GLY A 77 0.25 3.73 -9.23
N LEU A 78 0.00 5.04 -9.12
CA LEU A 78 0.02 5.78 -7.86
C LEU A 78 -1.32 6.46 -7.57
N LEU A 79 -1.78 6.37 -6.31
CA LEU A 79 -2.90 7.19 -5.80
C LEU A 79 -2.41 8.54 -5.27
N ALA A 80 -1.24 8.53 -4.65
CA ALA A 80 -0.59 9.71 -4.11
C ALA A 80 0.92 9.51 -4.12
N ARG A 81 1.64 10.61 -3.84
CA ARG A 81 3.08 10.58 -3.62
C ARG A 81 3.51 11.73 -2.72
N TYR A 82 4.28 11.41 -1.70
CA TYR A 82 5.02 12.38 -0.91
C TYR A 82 6.37 12.74 -1.54
N THR A 83 6.69 14.03 -1.53
CA THR A 83 8.00 14.56 -1.90
C THR A 83 8.47 15.52 -0.81
N SER A 84 9.72 15.40 -0.36
CA SER A 84 10.23 16.18 0.79
C SER A 84 10.88 17.51 0.40
N LYS A 85 11.23 17.70 -0.87
CA LYS A 85 11.95 18.87 -1.38
C LYS A 85 11.37 19.34 -2.71
N PRO A 86 11.45 20.64 -3.03
CA PRO A 86 11.97 21.74 -2.20
C PRO A 86 11.04 22.14 -1.05
N VAL A 87 9.75 21.87 -1.17
CA VAL A 87 8.74 22.03 -0.11
C VAL A 87 8.03 20.69 0.06
N PRO A 88 7.87 20.17 1.30
CA PRO A 88 7.10 18.96 1.55
C PRO A 88 5.73 19.03 0.90
N THR A 89 5.46 18.10 -0.01
CA THR A 89 4.26 18.09 -0.86
C THR A 89 3.69 16.69 -0.97
N VAL A 90 2.39 16.56 -0.75
CA VAL A 90 1.57 15.39 -1.08
C VAL A 90 0.86 15.69 -2.39
N GLU A 91 1.26 14.99 -3.44
CA GLU A 91 0.58 15.02 -4.73
C GLU A 91 -0.46 13.90 -4.76
N LEU A 92 -1.74 14.25 -4.94
CA LEU A 92 -2.84 13.30 -5.10
C LEU A 92 -3.17 13.15 -6.59
N PHE A 93 -3.29 11.91 -7.05
CA PHE A 93 -3.62 11.62 -8.44
C PHE A 93 -5.12 11.40 -8.64
N THR A 94 -5.79 12.41 -9.20
CA THR A 94 -7.27 12.46 -9.30
C THR A 94 -7.85 11.37 -10.17
N ASP A 95 -7.16 10.99 -11.25
CA ASP A 95 -7.54 9.90 -12.14
C ASP A 95 -7.54 8.53 -11.43
N THR A 96 -6.50 8.23 -10.67
CA THR A 96 -6.43 6.98 -9.89
C THR A 96 -7.45 6.96 -8.76
N LEU A 97 -7.63 8.08 -8.05
CA LEU A 97 -8.61 8.18 -6.97
C LEU A 97 -10.04 7.98 -7.48
N ALA A 98 -10.38 8.57 -8.63
CA ALA A 98 -11.69 8.38 -9.26
C ALA A 98 -11.92 6.91 -9.65
N LEU A 99 -10.90 6.26 -10.24
CA LEU A 99 -11.00 4.83 -10.58
C LEU A 99 -11.16 3.96 -9.32
N ALA A 100 -10.47 4.30 -8.23
CA ALA A 100 -10.54 3.58 -6.97
C ALA A 100 -11.93 3.66 -6.32
N GLU A 101 -12.55 4.85 -6.36
CA GLU A 101 -13.94 5.06 -5.93
C GLU A 101 -14.92 4.26 -6.80
N GLU A 102 -14.78 4.32 -8.14
CA GLU A 102 -15.63 3.55 -9.07
C GLU A 102 -15.47 2.03 -8.85
N LEU A 103 -14.25 1.56 -8.62
CA LEU A 103 -13.97 0.14 -8.37
C LEU A 103 -14.59 -0.32 -7.05
N THR A 104 -14.52 0.51 -6.02
CA THR A 104 -15.15 0.24 -4.72
C THR A 104 -16.67 0.08 -4.85
N ASP A 105 -17.33 0.93 -5.65
CA ASP A 105 -18.76 0.80 -5.95
C ASP A 105 -19.07 -0.50 -6.67
N ARG A 106 -18.34 -0.78 -7.77
CA ARG A 106 -18.60 -1.95 -8.63
C ARG A 106 -18.40 -3.29 -7.92
N LEU A 107 -17.45 -3.34 -6.97
CA LEU A 107 -17.15 -4.54 -6.19
C LEU A 107 -18.01 -4.65 -4.91
N GLY A 108 -18.86 -3.66 -4.61
CA GLY A 108 -19.69 -3.66 -3.40
C GLY A 108 -18.89 -3.47 -2.11
N TRP A 109 -17.69 -2.89 -2.19
CA TRP A 109 -16.78 -2.71 -1.06
C TRP A 109 -17.04 -1.44 -0.25
N ARG A 110 -18.16 -0.76 -0.46
CA ARG A 110 -18.53 0.48 0.27
C ARG A 110 -18.62 0.32 1.79
N HIS A 111 -18.89 -0.90 2.25
CA HIS A 111 -18.87 -1.23 3.68
C HIS A 111 -17.45 -1.25 4.27
N TRP A 112 -16.40 -1.40 3.45
CA TRP A 112 -15.00 -1.28 3.86
C TRP A 112 -14.40 0.09 3.54
N TYR A 113 -14.82 0.72 2.44
CA TYR A 113 -14.33 2.01 1.96
C TYR A 113 -15.52 2.97 1.69
N PRO A 114 -16.00 3.69 2.71
CA PRO A 114 -17.05 4.70 2.54
C PRO A 114 -16.68 5.77 1.51
N ALA A 115 -17.68 6.44 0.92
CA ALA A 115 -17.44 7.48 -0.08
C ALA A 115 -16.49 8.58 0.45
N GLY A 116 -15.46 8.90 -0.33
CA GLY A 116 -14.44 9.89 0.04
C GLY A 116 -13.34 9.38 0.98
N SER A 117 -13.49 8.16 1.53
CA SER A 117 -12.48 7.58 2.42
C SER A 117 -11.19 7.24 1.68
N VAL A 118 -11.24 7.01 0.36
CA VAL A 118 -10.05 6.69 -0.45
C VAL A 118 -9.09 7.88 -0.49
N ARG A 119 -9.61 9.10 -0.71
CA ARG A 119 -8.80 10.33 -0.67
C ARG A 119 -8.22 10.58 0.72
N ALA A 120 -9.04 10.41 1.76
CA ALA A 120 -8.57 10.57 3.14
C ALA A 120 -7.46 9.57 3.49
N ALA A 121 -7.63 8.31 3.08
CA ALA A 121 -6.65 7.24 3.29
C ALA A 121 -5.34 7.50 2.53
N ALA A 122 -5.41 8.02 1.30
CA ALA A 122 -4.21 8.40 0.54
C ALA A 122 -3.40 9.48 1.29
N ILE A 123 -4.05 10.52 1.82
CA ILE A 123 -3.37 11.56 2.61
C ILE A 123 -2.78 10.98 3.91
N ALA A 124 -3.54 10.12 4.61
CA ALA A 124 -3.06 9.49 5.84
C ALA A 124 -1.87 8.56 5.58
N HIS A 125 -1.85 7.85 4.45
CA HIS A 125 -0.72 7.04 3.99
C HIS A 125 0.52 7.92 3.79
N GLU A 126 0.40 9.00 3.02
CA GLU A 126 1.54 9.90 2.77
C GLU A 126 2.04 10.61 4.05
N ALA A 127 1.15 10.87 5.02
CA ALA A 127 1.54 11.41 6.32
C ALA A 127 2.51 10.48 7.08
N VAL A 128 2.43 9.16 6.86
CA VAL A 128 3.41 8.22 7.42
C VAL A 128 4.74 8.30 6.68
N HIS A 129 4.72 8.42 5.35
CA HIS A 129 5.95 8.63 4.56
C HIS A 129 6.67 9.91 4.97
N GLU A 130 5.93 10.99 5.22
CA GLU A 130 6.47 12.22 5.80
C GLU A 130 7.18 11.96 7.15
N ARG A 131 6.51 11.26 8.08
CA ARG A 131 7.08 10.92 9.41
C ARG A 131 8.26 9.96 9.34
N LEU A 132 8.27 9.03 8.38
CA LEU A 132 9.32 8.02 8.22
C LEU A 132 10.48 8.50 7.34
N HIS A 133 10.34 9.65 6.67
CA HIS A 133 11.38 10.20 5.80
C HIS A 133 12.70 10.35 6.57
N HIS A 134 12.66 11.01 7.74
CA HIS A 134 13.78 11.22 8.67
C HIS A 134 13.30 11.22 10.13
N GLY A 135 14.22 10.99 11.08
CA GLY A 135 13.95 11.21 12.50
C GLY A 135 13.58 9.96 13.31
N PRO A 136 13.01 10.15 14.52
CA PRO A 136 12.86 9.08 15.52
C PRO A 136 11.92 7.95 15.06
N ALA A 137 10.82 8.27 14.36
CA ALA A 137 9.87 7.26 13.89
C ALA A 137 10.49 6.21 12.95
N LYS A 138 11.46 6.61 12.12
CA LYS A 138 12.21 5.65 11.27
C LYS A 138 13.04 4.67 12.11
N LYS A 139 13.62 5.16 13.22
CA LYS A 139 14.38 4.32 14.15
C LYS A 139 13.44 3.38 14.92
N ASP A 140 12.27 3.89 15.33
CA ASP A 140 11.29 3.10 16.07
C ASP A 140 10.71 1.97 15.23
N LEU A 141 10.44 2.21 13.94
CA LEU A 141 10.06 1.15 13.00
C LEU A 141 11.15 0.08 12.86
N LYS A 142 12.44 0.46 12.75
CA LYS A 142 13.55 -0.52 12.71
C LYS A 142 13.62 -1.37 13.98
N LEU A 143 13.35 -0.77 15.14
CA LEU A 143 13.30 -1.48 16.41
C LEU A 143 12.12 -2.46 16.45
N ALA A 144 10.94 -2.02 15.99
CA ALA A 144 9.73 -2.85 15.93
C ALA A 144 9.91 -4.08 15.02
N LEU A 145 10.63 -3.92 13.90
CA LEU A 145 10.91 -5.00 12.95
C LEU A 145 11.95 -6.02 13.45
N ASP A 146 12.74 -5.68 14.48
CA ASP A 146 13.82 -6.51 15.05
C ASP A 146 14.77 -7.12 14.00
N HIS A 147 15.01 -6.40 12.89
CA HIS A 147 15.97 -6.85 11.87
C HIS A 147 17.41 -6.58 12.33
N VAL A 148 17.95 -7.45 13.19
CA VAL A 148 19.32 -7.31 13.69
C VAL A 148 20.34 -7.70 12.61
N VAL A 149 21.20 -6.77 12.22
CA VAL A 149 22.26 -6.98 11.21
C VAL A 149 23.63 -7.19 11.83
N LEU A 150 23.86 -6.71 13.05
CA LEU A 150 25.11 -6.91 13.78
C LEU A 150 24.83 -7.01 15.28
N ARG A 151 25.56 -7.90 15.96
CA ARG A 151 25.59 -7.99 17.42
C ARG A 151 27.02 -7.90 17.91
N ALA A 152 27.26 -7.03 18.89
CA ALA A 152 28.54 -6.89 19.58
C ALA A 152 28.27 -6.86 21.10
N GLY A 153 28.37 -8.03 21.75
CA GLY A 153 27.94 -8.19 23.14
C GLY A 153 26.45 -7.87 23.32
N ARG A 154 26.13 -6.93 24.21
CA ARG A 154 24.75 -6.45 24.44
C ARG A 154 24.26 -5.46 23.37
N HIS A 155 25.15 -4.96 22.52
CA HIS A 155 24.80 -3.95 21.52
C HIS A 155 24.26 -4.62 20.25
N ARG A 156 23.12 -4.11 19.77
CA ARG A 156 22.46 -4.57 18.54
C ARG A 156 22.37 -3.41 17.56
N LEU A 157 22.73 -3.69 16.30
CA LEU A 157 22.50 -2.79 15.18
C LEU A 157 21.31 -3.32 14.36
N TYR A 158 20.37 -2.42 14.06
CA TYR A 158 19.15 -2.76 13.33
C TYR A 158 19.21 -2.26 11.89
N GLY A 159 18.97 -3.19 10.96
CA GLY A 159 18.89 -2.94 9.53
C GLY A 159 17.55 -2.31 9.13
N HIS A 160 17.52 -1.79 7.91
CA HIS A 160 16.26 -1.40 7.26
C HIS A 160 15.67 -2.62 6.55
N VAL A 161 14.34 -2.76 6.61
CA VAL A 161 13.59 -3.72 5.81
C VAL A 161 12.88 -2.91 4.72
N ALA A 162 13.30 -3.08 3.47
CA ALA A 162 12.67 -2.40 2.33
C ALA A 162 11.19 -2.82 2.23
N GLY A 163 10.29 -1.85 2.01
CA GLY A 163 8.84 -2.06 1.89
C GLY A 163 8.07 -2.14 3.22
N ALA A 164 8.74 -2.16 4.36
CA ALA A 164 8.05 -2.18 5.66
C ALA A 164 7.37 -0.85 6.02
N ASP A 165 7.89 0.26 5.51
CA ASP A 165 7.28 1.58 5.57
C ASP A 165 5.95 1.64 4.82
N GLU A 166 5.86 1.04 3.63
CA GLU A 166 4.61 0.94 2.88
C GLU A 166 3.52 0.19 3.65
N ILE A 167 3.87 -0.94 4.27
CA ILE A 167 2.93 -1.71 5.11
C ILE A 167 2.46 -0.87 6.31
N ALA A 168 3.38 -0.19 6.98
CA ALA A 168 3.04 0.69 8.10
C ALA A 168 2.13 1.85 7.67
N ALA A 169 2.39 2.46 6.51
CA ALA A 169 1.59 3.56 5.96
C ALA A 169 0.16 3.10 5.64
N HIS A 170 0.01 1.92 5.03
CA HIS A 170 -1.29 1.31 4.76
C HIS A 170 -2.07 0.94 6.03
N ALA A 171 -1.42 0.35 7.03
CA ALA A 171 -2.04 0.01 8.30
C ALA A 171 -2.47 1.27 9.10
N HIS A 172 -1.67 2.34 9.02
CA HIS A 172 -2.04 3.63 9.59
C HIS A 172 -3.26 4.22 8.88
N ALA A 173 -3.28 4.25 7.55
CA ALA A 173 -4.39 4.77 6.78
C ALA A 173 -5.71 4.01 7.08
N ARG A 174 -5.64 2.68 7.22
CA ARG A 174 -6.77 1.85 7.68
C ARG A 174 -7.32 2.37 9.00
N THR A 175 -6.45 2.51 9.99
CA THR A 175 -6.83 2.85 11.37
C THR A 175 -7.30 4.30 11.49
N ALA A 176 -6.56 5.25 10.91
CA ALA A 176 -6.85 6.67 10.98
C ALA A 176 -8.15 7.05 10.25
N CYS A 177 -8.52 6.31 9.20
CA CYS A 177 -9.75 6.55 8.44
C CYS A 177 -10.90 5.59 8.81
N GLY A 178 -10.70 4.68 9.78
CA GLY A 178 -11.74 3.73 10.21
C GLY A 178 -12.18 2.77 9.11
N LEU A 179 -11.26 2.36 8.22
CA LEU A 179 -11.56 1.48 7.09
C LEU A 179 -11.74 0.04 7.56
N GLY A 180 -12.64 -0.70 6.92
CA GLY A 180 -12.84 -2.13 7.21
C GLY A 180 -11.69 -3.02 6.74
N ARG A 181 -10.93 -2.57 5.72
CA ARG A 181 -9.75 -3.25 5.16
C ARG A 181 -8.66 -2.23 4.86
N SER A 182 -7.39 -2.68 4.87
CA SER A 182 -6.27 -1.83 4.50
C SER A 182 -6.31 -1.42 3.02
N PRO A 183 -5.89 -0.19 2.66
CA PRO A 183 -5.82 0.23 1.26
C PRO A 183 -4.92 -0.65 0.37
N LEU A 184 -4.11 -1.56 0.93
CA LEU A 184 -3.38 -2.59 0.17
C LEU A 184 -4.29 -3.40 -0.76
N LEU A 185 -5.50 -3.76 -0.32
CA LEU A 185 -6.47 -4.47 -1.17
C LEU A 185 -6.87 -3.62 -2.38
N LEU A 186 -7.09 -2.32 -2.17
CA LEU A 186 -7.48 -1.41 -3.25
C LEU A 186 -6.32 -1.17 -4.22
N THR A 187 -5.09 -1.04 -3.72
CA THR A 187 -3.87 -0.98 -4.56
C THR A 187 -3.73 -2.23 -5.43
N ALA A 188 -3.90 -3.43 -4.84
CA ALA A 188 -3.82 -4.68 -5.60
C ALA A 188 -4.94 -4.79 -6.65
N ALA A 189 -6.17 -4.43 -6.30
CA ALA A 189 -7.29 -4.44 -7.23
C ALA A 189 -7.09 -3.44 -8.39
N LEU A 190 -6.55 -2.24 -8.11
CA LEU A 190 -6.20 -1.27 -9.15
C LEU A 190 -5.12 -1.80 -10.08
N ALA A 191 -4.10 -2.48 -9.56
CA ALA A 191 -3.08 -3.12 -10.38
C ALA A 191 -3.70 -4.19 -11.30
N THR A 192 -4.57 -5.06 -10.78
CA THR A 192 -5.31 -6.04 -11.60
C THR A 192 -6.20 -5.38 -12.65
N ALA A 193 -6.81 -4.23 -12.35
CA ALA A 193 -7.62 -3.49 -13.32
C ALA A 193 -6.77 -2.83 -14.43
N ALA A 194 -5.52 -2.47 -14.12
CA ALA A 194 -4.58 -1.83 -15.05
C ALA A 194 -3.82 -2.81 -15.94
N GLU A 195 -3.73 -4.09 -15.56
CA GLU A 195 -3.10 -5.12 -16.40
C GLU A 195 -3.83 -5.27 -17.75
N PRO A 196 -3.11 -5.26 -18.88
CA PRO A 196 -3.72 -5.58 -20.16
C PRO A 196 -4.28 -7.00 -20.08
N GLN A 197 -5.60 -7.14 -20.28
CA GLN A 197 -6.26 -8.44 -20.37
C GLN A 197 -5.61 -9.23 -21.51
N HIS A 198 -4.62 -10.07 -21.19
CA HIS A 198 -4.01 -10.96 -22.18
C HIS A 198 -5.12 -11.89 -22.66
N GLY A 199 -5.50 -11.71 -23.93
CA GLY A 199 -6.53 -12.50 -24.58
C GLY A 199 -6.23 -13.99 -24.50
N SER A 200 -7.30 -14.77 -24.34
CA SER A 200 -7.28 -16.23 -24.46
C SER A 200 -6.56 -16.68 -25.75
N PRO A 201 -5.88 -17.84 -25.72
CA PRO A 201 -5.05 -18.29 -26.84
C PRO A 201 -5.93 -18.53 -28.07
N HIS A 202 -5.67 -17.79 -29.15
CA HIS A 202 -6.19 -18.15 -30.45
C HIS A 202 -5.67 -19.54 -30.81
N GLY A 203 -6.63 -20.45 -31.01
CA GLY A 203 -6.40 -21.82 -31.37
C GLY A 203 -5.57 -21.94 -32.65
N ARG A 204 -4.82 -23.04 -32.70
CA ARG A 204 -4.33 -23.62 -33.94
C ARG A 204 -5.51 -23.79 -34.91
N GLU A 205 -5.35 -23.30 -36.12
CA GLU A 205 -5.84 -24.02 -37.30
C GLU A 205 -4.69 -24.21 -38.28
N LYS A 206 -4.84 -25.29 -39.04
CA LYS A 206 -3.82 -26.06 -39.75
C LYS A 206 -3.35 -25.41 -41.05
#